data_AF-A0A257MNC9-F1
#
_entry.id   AF-A0A257MNC9-F1
#
_cell.length_a   1.000
_cell.length_b   1.000
_cell.length_c   1.000
_cell.angle_alpha   90.00
_cell.angle_beta   90.00
_cell.angle_gamma   90.00
#
_symmetry.space_group_name_H-M   'P 1'
#
loop_
_entity.id
_entity.type
_entity.pdbx_description
1 polymer ?
#
loop_
_entity_poly.entity_id
_entity_poly.type
_entity_poly.pdbx_seq_one_letter_code
_entity_poly.pdbx_strand_id
1 'polypeptide(L)'
;MKINMPGLWQSDLVAQAVRDSIPKLDPRSLWRNPVMLAVEIGALVTTLISAGDIIQGRPYGFDAQISIWLWFTILFANFAEALAEGRGRAQAE
;
A
#
# COMPACT_ATOMS: atom_id res chain seq x y z
N MET A 1 41.64 8.56 -4.79
CA MET A 1 40.33 8.74 -5.45
C MET A 1 39.35 7.76 -4.79
N LYS A 2 38.56 8.22 -3.81
CA LYS A 2 37.60 7.36 -3.08
C LYS A 2 36.32 7.29 -3.90
N ILE A 3 36.05 6.15 -4.54
CA ILE A 3 34.78 5.88 -5.21
C ILE A 3 33.76 5.64 -4.08
N ASN A 4 32.94 6.64 -3.78
CA ASN A 4 31.75 6.45 -2.93
C ASN A 4 30.69 5.76 -3.79
N MET A 5 30.59 4.44 -3.72
CA MET A 5 29.40 3.73 -4.19
C MET A 5 28.21 4.19 -3.33
N PRO A 6 27.17 4.83 -3.88
CA PRO A 6 25.95 5.06 -3.14
C PRO A 6 25.30 3.69 -2.90
N GLY A 7 25.29 3.25 -1.64
CA GLY A 7 24.69 1.98 -1.27
C GLY A 7 23.20 1.98 -1.63
N LEU A 8 22.73 0.85 -2.17
CA LEU A 8 21.32 0.50 -2.44
C LEU A 8 20.38 0.58 -1.21
N TRP A 9 20.89 1.04 -0.08
CA TRP A 9 20.26 1.15 1.22
C TRP A 9 20.19 2.60 1.69
N GLN A 10 19.80 3.51 0.80
CA GLN A 10 19.36 4.83 1.23
C GLN A 10 17.97 4.68 1.84
N SER A 11 17.94 4.53 3.16
CA SER A 11 16.74 4.61 4.01
C SER A 11 15.85 5.79 3.64
N ASP A 12 16.44 6.87 3.13
CA ASP A 12 15.74 8.05 2.63
C ASP A 12 14.91 7.76 1.38
N LEU A 13 15.40 6.97 0.42
CA LEU A 13 14.65 6.56 -0.78
C LEU A 13 13.48 5.63 -0.43
N VAL A 14 13.69 4.72 0.53
CA VAL A 14 12.62 3.81 1.01
C VAL A 14 11.56 4.60 1.77
N ALA A 15 11.95 5.52 2.66
CA ALA A 15 11.02 6.37 3.40
C ALA A 15 10.26 7.33 2.48
N GLN A 16 10.90 7.83 1.42
CA GLN A 16 10.26 8.67 0.42
C GLN A 16 9.30 7.86 -0.45
N ALA A 17 9.65 6.66 -0.89
CA ALA A 17 8.76 5.76 -1.63
C ALA A 17 7.54 5.29 -0.80
N VAL A 18 7.73 5.09 0.52
CA VAL A 18 6.64 4.80 1.46
C VAL A 18 5.76 6.04 1.68
N ARG A 19 6.32 7.25 1.69
CA ARG A 19 5.53 8.49 1.75
C ARG A 19 4.79 8.80 0.46
N ASP A 20 5.39 8.52 -0.69
CA ASP A 20 4.83 8.79 -2.01
C ASP A 20 3.76 7.76 -2.42
N SER A 21 3.71 6.59 -1.76
CA SER A 21 2.64 5.60 -1.96
C SER A 21 1.32 5.97 -1.27
N ILE A 22 1.37 6.78 -0.21
CA ILE A 22 0.21 7.25 0.54
C ILE A 22 -0.69 8.20 -0.30
N PRO A 23 -0.18 9.20 -1.04
CA PRO A 23 -1.01 10.05 -1.90
C PRO A 23 -1.44 9.38 -3.21
N LYS A 24 -0.93 8.19 -3.57
CA LYS A 24 -1.47 7.38 -4.68
C LYS A 24 -2.76 6.61 -4.32
N LEU A 25 -3.23 6.67 -3.06
CA LEU A 25 -4.57 6.23 -2.63
C LEU A 25 -5.67 7.20 -3.10
N ASP A 26 -5.56 7.74 -4.32
CA ASP A 26 -6.59 8.61 -4.88
C ASP A 26 -7.60 7.72 -5.64
N PRO A 27 -8.83 7.52 -5.11
CA PRO A 27 -9.83 6.55 -5.60
C PRO A 27 -10.27 6.79 -7.05
N ARG A 28 -9.91 7.95 -7.62
CA ARG A 28 -10.20 8.31 -9.02
C ARG A 28 -9.22 7.69 -10.02
N SER A 29 -7.99 7.36 -9.61
CA SER A 29 -7.02 6.66 -10.48
C SER A 29 -7.33 5.15 -10.62
N LEU A 30 -8.02 4.59 -9.61
CA LEU A 30 -8.34 3.17 -9.48
C LEU A 30 -9.44 2.68 -10.43
N TRP A 31 -10.12 3.56 -11.15
CA TRP A 31 -11.13 3.16 -12.15
C TRP A 31 -10.55 2.35 -13.31
N ARG A 32 -9.23 2.44 -13.56
CA ARG A 32 -8.53 1.58 -14.52
C ARG A 32 -8.15 0.22 -13.95
N ASN A 33 -8.18 0.04 -12.63
CA ASN A 33 -7.86 -1.21 -11.94
C ASN A 33 -9.05 -1.66 -11.06
N PRO A 34 -10.11 -2.24 -11.67
CA PRO A 34 -11.36 -2.56 -10.98
C PRO A 34 -11.18 -3.57 -9.84
N VAL A 35 -10.18 -4.44 -9.92
CA VAL A 35 -9.88 -5.42 -8.87
C VAL A 35 -9.33 -4.72 -7.62
N MET A 36 -8.38 -3.79 -7.80
CA MET A 36 -7.79 -3.02 -6.71
C MET A 36 -8.84 -2.21 -5.95
N LEU A 37 -9.76 -1.57 -6.69
CA LEU A 37 -10.87 -0.79 -6.13
C LEU A 37 -11.82 -1.65 -5.28
N ALA A 38 -12.16 -2.85 -5.74
CA ALA A 38 -13.02 -3.76 -4.97
C ALA A 38 -12.37 -4.18 -3.63
N VAL A 39 -11.07 -4.44 -3.64
CA VAL A 39 -10.31 -4.79 -2.42
C VAL A 39 -10.24 -3.62 -1.46
N GLU A 40 -10.05 -2.40 -1.95
CA GLU A 40 -10.04 -1.19 -1.12
C GLU A 40 -11.38 -0.91 -0.46
N ILE A 41 -12.49 -1.07 -1.20
CA ILE A 41 -13.84 -0.97 -0.63
C ILE A 41 -14.03 -2.05 0.44
N GLY A 42 -13.61 -3.29 0.17
CA GLY A 42 -13.67 -4.38 1.15
C GLY A 42 -12.86 -4.09 2.43
N ALA A 43 -11.65 -3.55 2.27
CA ALA A 43 -10.78 -3.15 3.38
C ALA A 43 -11.44 -2.04 4.21
N LEU A 44 -12.04 -1.04 3.56
CA LEU A 44 -12.74 0.05 4.23
C LEU A 44 -13.96 -0.44 5.01
N VAL A 45 -14.80 -1.27 4.39
CA VAL A 45 -16.00 -1.82 5.04
C VAL A 45 -15.63 -2.68 6.25
N THR A 46 -14.65 -3.58 6.11
CA THR A 46 -14.20 -4.43 7.22
C THR A 46 -13.54 -3.62 8.34
N THR A 47 -12.82 -2.54 8.01
CA THR A 47 -12.29 -1.59 9.00
C THR A 47 -13.42 -0.93 9.79
N LEU A 48 -14.48 -0.48 9.12
CA LEU A 48 -15.63 0.16 9.76
C LEU A 48 -16.40 -0.80 10.66
N ILE A 49 -16.61 -2.05 10.22
CA ILE A 49 -17.23 -3.10 11.03
C ILE A 49 -16.37 -3.35 12.28
N SER A 50 -15.08 -3.60 12.10
CA SER A 50 -14.15 -3.86 13.20
C SER A 50 -14.10 -2.69 14.20
N ALA A 51 -14.07 -1.44 13.72
CA ALA A 51 -14.15 -0.26 14.56
C ALA A 51 -15.49 -0.17 15.33
N GLY A 52 -16.60 -0.49 14.68
CA GLY A 52 -17.92 -0.56 15.31
C GLY A 52 -17.98 -1.61 16.41
N ASP A 53 -17.41 -2.80 16.18
CA ASP A 53 -17.35 -3.88 17.16
C ASP A 53 -16.45 -3.53 18.35
N ILE A 54 -15.34 -2.83 18.13
CA ILE A 54 -14.48 -2.29 19.20
C ILE A 54 -15.28 -1.31 20.08
N ILE A 55 -15.99 -0.36 19.47
CA ILE A 55 -16.77 0.65 20.20
C ILE A 55 -17.91 -0.01 21.00
N GLN A 56 -18.51 -1.07 20.46
CA GLN A 56 -19.61 -1.79 21.09
C GLN A 56 -19.15 -2.89 22.07
N GLY A 57 -17.84 -3.10 22.23
CA GLY A 57 -17.28 -4.14 23.09
C GLY A 57 -17.57 -5.57 22.61
N ARG A 58 -17.82 -5.75 21.31
CA ARG A 58 -18.06 -7.05 20.68
C ARG A 58 -16.73 -7.73 20.30
N PRO A 59 -16.70 -9.05 20.08
CA PRO A 59 -15.53 -9.72 19.55
C PRO A 59 -15.14 -9.14 18.18
N TYR A 60 -14.00 -8.46 18.09
CA TYR A 60 -13.55 -7.76 16.88
C TYR A 60 -12.30 -8.40 16.24
N GLY A 61 -11.70 -9.39 16.89
CA GLY A 61 -10.37 -9.91 16.53
C GLY A 61 -10.30 -10.49 15.12
N PHE A 62 -11.36 -11.19 14.69
CA PHE A 62 -11.44 -11.79 13.36
C PHE A 62 -11.56 -10.72 12.27
N ASP A 63 -12.48 -9.76 12.44
CA ASP A 63 -12.71 -8.69 11.47
C ASP A 63 -11.51 -7.74 11.37
N ALA A 64 -10.86 -7.46 12.51
CA ALA A 64 -9.61 -6.71 12.54
C ALA A 64 -8.51 -7.43 11.77
N GLN A 65 -8.36 -8.75 11.96
CA GLN A 65 -7.37 -9.54 11.25
C GLN A 65 -7.61 -9.53 9.73
N ILE A 66 -8.86 -9.71 9.28
CA ILE A 66 -9.22 -9.62 7.86
C ILE A 66 -8.88 -8.23 7.32
N SER A 67 -9.32 -7.18 8.01
CA SER A 67 -9.09 -5.79 7.61
C SER A 67 -7.60 -5.50 7.45
N ILE A 68 -6.77 -5.93 8.41
CA ILE A 68 -5.31 -5.75 8.34
C ILE A 68 -4.72 -6.45 7.10
N TRP A 69 -5.14 -7.68 6.82
CA TRP A 69 -4.68 -8.40 5.63
C TRP A 69 -5.11 -7.73 4.33
N LEU A 70 -6.32 -7.19 4.26
CA LEU A 70 -6.79 -6.47 3.08
C LEU A 70 -5.98 -5.18 2.84
N TRP A 71 -5.65 -4.44 3.90
CA TRP A 71 -4.75 -3.29 3.77
C TRP A 71 -3.35 -3.70 3.34
N PHE A 72 -2.84 -4.82 3.87
CA PHE A 72 -1.53 -5.34 3.48
C PHE A 72 -1.45 -5.73 2.00
N THR A 73 -2.49 -6.37 1.45
CA THR A 73 -2.51 -6.73 0.02
C THR A 73 -2.55 -5.50 -0.89
N ILE A 74 -3.25 -4.44 -0.47
CA ILE A 74 -3.27 -3.17 -1.21
C ILE A 74 -1.88 -2.54 -1.25
N LEU A 75 -1.22 -2.45 -0.10
CA LEU A 75 0.15 -1.94 -0.02
C LEU A 75 1.11 -2.74 -0.88
N PHE A 76 0.99 -4.07 -0.87
CA PHE A 76 1.84 -4.94 -1.67
C PHE A 76 1.61 -4.77 -3.18
N ALA A 77 0.36 -4.64 -3.61
CA ALA A 77 0.04 -4.41 -5.01
C ALA A 77 0.60 -3.07 -5.51
N ASN A 78 0.42 -2.00 -4.74
CA ASN A 78 0.97 -0.67 -5.05
C ASN A 78 2.51 -0.70 -5.10
N PHE A 79 3.14 -1.47 -4.20
CA PHE A 79 4.59 -1.68 -4.21
C PHE A 79 5.07 -2.41 -5.47
N ALA A 80 4.38 -3.49 -5.87
CA ALA A 80 4.72 -4.24 -7.07
C ALA A 80 4.59 -3.40 -8.34
N GLU A 81 3.56 -2.55 -8.42
CA GLU A 81 3.36 -1.60 -9.52
C GLU A 81 4.49 -0.57 -9.58
N ALA A 82 4.82 0.06 -8.44
CA ALA A 82 5.93 1.03 -8.37
C ALA A 82 7.28 0.40 -8.74
N LEU A 83 7.54 -0.85 -8.34
CA LEU A 83 8.74 -1.59 -8.71
C LEU A 83 8.82 -1.87 -10.22
N ALA A 84 7.68 -2.20 -10.84
CA ALA A 84 7.59 -2.43 -12.28
C ALA A 84 7.87 -1.13 -13.07
N GLU A 85 7.26 -0.01 -12.65
CA GLU A 85 7.49 1.30 -13.26
C GLU A 85 8.94 1.78 -13.08
N GLY A 86 9.54 1.55 -11.90
CA GLY A 86 10.91 1.94 -11.60
C GLY A 86 11.95 1.22 -12.46
N ARG A 87 11.71 -0.06 -12.83
CA ARG A 87 12.58 -0.80 -13.75
C ARG A 87 12.46 -0.33 -15.20
N GLY A 88 11.27 0.11 -15.63
CA GLY A 88 11.06 0.62 -16.99
C GLY A 88 11.78 1.94 -17.27
N ARG A 89 11.95 2.80 -16.26
CA ARG A 89 12.72 4.06 -16.40
C ARG A 89 14.23 3.84 -16.46
N ALA A 90 14.75 2.85 -15.71
CA ALA A 90 16.19 2.52 -15.67
C ALA A 90 16.71 1.79 -16.93
N GLN A 91 15.82 1.39 -17.85
CA GLN A 91 16.19 0.79 -19.15
C GLN A 91 15.98 1.73 -20.33
N ALA A 92 15.39 2.92 -20.09
CA ALA A 92 15.16 3.93 -21.13
C ALA A 92 16.27 5.01 -21.17
N GLU A 93 17.11 5.09 -20.14
CA GLU A 93 18.40 5.80 -20.13
C GLU A 93 19.55 4.81 -20.39
#